data_AF-A0A9D3YE76-F1
#
_entry.id   AF-A0A9D3YE76-F1
#
_cell.length_a   1.000
_cell.length_b   1.000
_cell.length_c   1.000
_cell.angle_alpha   90.00
_cell.angle_beta   90.00
_cell.angle_gamma   90.00
#
_symmetry.space_group_name_H-M   'P 1'
#
loop_
_entity.id
_entity.type
_entity.pdbx_description
1 polymer ?
#
loop_
_entity_poly.entity_id
_entity_poly.type
_entity_poly.pdbx_seq_one_letter_code
_entity_poly.pdbx_strand_id
1 'polypeptide(L)'
;MADTSDGNSNDQCDEVFSLKDFSECFDLPKWVAVVGGKDVGPIGSGPCNIQKGMILLLRTLAVDSVTLSFNDAETGKRIVSVSPNSQVKFTVQLPYPDFKNPAAPRTVYNTVAELLKVCPTFFKANVFYDDPYLPAIVKAGEVFKFIRKLRRPNERRMYLQCRDPEGNIIELPEECRGDFTAVEDEESYTLKELLDLGPIDRKLKLSRDHVQLSFVPEAGDNGHDLYSNLKGSESSNLLQRIMGLPLSYDGLLTLHQPKMFLAASPSENQQEVWKVPLDIDIKVLNMTGVRRFPKLYVWRIPGQPG
;
A
#
# COMPACT_ATOMS: atom_id res chain seq x y z
N MET A 1 -25.79 -52.83 -3.66
CA MET A 1 -26.17 -51.77 -4.60
C MET A 1 -25.95 -50.47 -3.87
N ALA A 2 -24.93 -49.74 -4.28
CA ALA A 2 -24.57 -48.43 -3.73
C ALA A 2 -25.26 -47.38 -4.60
N ASP A 3 -26.01 -46.48 -3.98
CA ASP A 3 -26.41 -45.20 -4.58
C ASP A 3 -25.85 -44.10 -3.69
N THR A 4 -24.64 -43.67 -4.04
CA THR A 4 -24.03 -42.41 -3.62
C THR A 4 -24.50 -41.35 -4.60
N SER A 5 -25.45 -40.51 -4.17
CA SER A 5 -25.74 -39.25 -4.87
C SER A 5 -24.90 -38.14 -4.25
N ASP A 6 -23.81 -37.80 -4.94
CA ASP A 6 -22.95 -36.65 -4.69
C ASP A 6 -23.77 -35.34 -4.80
N GLY A 7 -24.06 -34.74 -3.65
CA GLY A 7 -24.53 -33.36 -3.55
C GLY A 7 -23.36 -32.39 -3.70
N ASN A 8 -22.82 -32.27 -4.91
CA ASN A 8 -21.81 -31.27 -5.25
C ASN A 8 -22.50 -29.93 -5.61
N SER A 9 -23.09 -29.27 -4.62
CA SER A 9 -23.50 -27.87 -4.75
C SER A 9 -22.33 -26.97 -4.34
N ASN A 10 -21.39 -26.78 -5.25
CA ASN A 10 -20.49 -25.62 -5.25
C ASN A 10 -21.34 -24.37 -5.51
N ASP A 11 -22.09 -23.94 -4.50
CA ASP A 11 -22.58 -22.57 -4.38
C ASP A 11 -21.38 -21.70 -3.98
N GLN A 12 -20.41 -21.57 -4.88
CA GLN A 12 -19.54 -20.39 -4.86
C GLN A 12 -20.42 -19.24 -5.30
N CYS A 13 -21.08 -18.62 -4.33
CA CYS A 13 -21.75 -17.35 -4.54
C CYS A 13 -20.66 -16.38 -5.00
N ASP A 14 -20.61 -16.10 -6.30
CA ASP A 14 -19.68 -15.16 -6.93
C ASP A 14 -19.89 -13.79 -6.27
N GLU A 15 -19.11 -13.51 -5.22
CA GLU A 15 -19.25 -12.29 -4.43
C GLU A 15 -18.84 -11.09 -5.29
N VAL A 16 -19.73 -10.10 -5.35
CA VAL A 16 -19.51 -8.86 -6.09
C VAL A 16 -18.82 -7.86 -5.18
N PHE A 17 -17.62 -7.45 -5.57
CA PHE A 17 -16.81 -6.46 -4.88
C PHE A 17 -16.86 -5.12 -5.61
N SER A 18 -16.73 -4.01 -4.89
CA SER A 18 -16.23 -2.78 -5.54
C SER A 18 -14.78 -2.99 -5.94
N LEU A 19 -14.29 -2.29 -6.97
CA LEU A 19 -12.89 -2.42 -7.41
C LEU A 19 -11.92 -2.07 -6.29
N LYS A 20 -12.27 -1.05 -5.48
CA LYS A 20 -11.53 -0.66 -4.29
C LYS A 20 -11.48 -1.77 -3.26
N ASP A 21 -12.64 -2.28 -2.82
CA ASP A 21 -12.71 -3.36 -1.83
C ASP A 21 -11.97 -4.60 -2.32
N PHE A 22 -12.07 -4.93 -3.60
CA PHE A 22 -11.34 -6.05 -4.20
C PHE A 22 -9.82 -5.87 -4.07
N SER A 23 -9.31 -4.69 -4.40
CA SER A 23 -7.87 -4.40 -4.29
C SER A 23 -7.35 -4.42 -2.85
N GLU A 24 -8.23 -4.22 -1.87
CA GLU A 24 -7.90 -4.30 -0.43
C GLU A 24 -7.98 -5.75 0.12
N CYS A 25 -8.78 -6.62 -0.51
CA CYS A 25 -9.01 -8.00 -0.05
C CYS A 25 -8.11 -9.05 -0.72
N PHE A 26 -7.56 -8.75 -1.90
CA PHE A 26 -6.85 -9.73 -2.71
C PHE A 26 -5.45 -9.24 -3.12
N ASP A 27 -4.44 -10.08 -2.89
CA ASP A 27 -3.11 -9.83 -3.42
C ASP A 27 -3.13 -9.82 -4.95
N LEU A 28 -2.55 -8.80 -5.56
CA LEU A 28 -2.44 -8.63 -7.01
C LEU A 28 -1.15 -9.30 -7.53
N PRO A 29 -1.11 -9.79 -8.79
CA PRO A 29 -2.12 -9.62 -9.84
C PRO A 29 -3.29 -10.61 -9.79
N LYS A 30 -4.48 -10.17 -10.24
CA LYS A 30 -5.72 -10.99 -10.28
C LYS A 30 -6.57 -10.72 -11.52
N TRP A 31 -7.23 -11.77 -11.99
CA TRP A 31 -8.25 -11.67 -13.03
C TRP A 31 -9.62 -11.39 -12.42
N VAL A 32 -10.34 -10.44 -13.00
CA VAL A 32 -11.68 -10.07 -12.58
C VAL A 32 -12.61 -9.88 -13.76
N ALA A 33 -13.89 -10.16 -13.57
CA ALA A 33 -14.94 -9.83 -14.53
C ALA A 33 -15.69 -8.58 -14.07
N VAL A 34 -15.83 -7.60 -14.95
CA VAL A 34 -16.60 -6.37 -14.68
C VAL A 34 -18.08 -6.69 -14.81
N VAL A 35 -18.84 -6.50 -13.73
CA VAL A 35 -20.28 -6.85 -13.68
C VAL A 35 -21.21 -5.64 -13.63
N GLY A 36 -20.68 -4.46 -13.33
CA GLY A 36 -21.45 -3.21 -13.31
C GLY A 36 -20.70 -2.08 -12.65
N GLY A 37 -21.42 -1.03 -12.28
CA GLY A 37 -20.87 0.24 -11.77
C GLY A 37 -21.47 1.43 -12.50
N LYS A 38 -21.59 2.58 -11.82
CA LYS A 38 -22.17 3.80 -12.44
C LYS A 38 -21.27 4.40 -13.50
N ASP A 39 -19.96 4.24 -13.35
CA ASP A 39 -18.94 4.80 -14.24
C ASP A 39 -18.53 3.82 -15.34
N VAL A 40 -19.33 2.77 -15.56
CA VAL A 40 -19.19 1.81 -16.67
C VAL A 40 -19.78 2.42 -17.94
N GLY A 41 -19.06 3.39 -18.46
CA GLY A 41 -19.28 4.09 -19.73
C GLY A 41 -17.97 4.77 -20.14
N PRO A 42 -17.89 5.39 -21.33
CA PRO A 42 -16.71 6.14 -21.71
C PRO A 42 -16.55 7.34 -20.76
N ILE A 43 -15.78 7.17 -19.69
CA ILE A 43 -15.40 8.28 -18.81
C ILE A 43 -14.60 9.25 -19.68
N GLY A 44 -15.12 10.47 -19.79
CA GLY A 44 -14.62 11.50 -20.70
C GLY A 44 -13.11 11.70 -20.61
N SER A 45 -12.48 11.76 -21.80
CA SER A 45 -11.08 12.15 -22.05
C SER A 45 -10.01 11.48 -21.19
N GLY A 46 -10.17 10.18 -20.90
CA GLY A 46 -9.11 9.30 -20.41
C GLY A 46 -9.10 7.97 -21.18
N PRO A 47 -7.97 7.25 -21.30
CA PRO A 47 -7.82 6.10 -22.20
C PRO A 47 -8.55 4.81 -21.78
N CYS A 48 -9.36 4.81 -20.71
CA CYS A 48 -9.87 3.58 -20.09
C CYS A 48 -11.36 3.38 -20.40
N ASN A 49 -11.69 2.66 -21.49
CA ASN A 49 -13.08 2.30 -21.82
C ASN A 49 -13.47 0.97 -21.16
N ILE A 50 -13.68 0.98 -19.84
CA ILE A 50 -14.08 -0.21 -19.09
C ILE A 50 -15.59 -0.44 -19.22
N GLN A 51 -15.98 -1.62 -19.68
CA GLN A 51 -17.38 -1.98 -19.94
C GLN A 51 -17.81 -3.23 -19.16
N LYS A 52 -19.11 -3.35 -18.92
CA LYS A 52 -19.69 -4.55 -18.31
C LYS A 52 -19.44 -5.76 -19.22
N GLY A 53 -19.03 -6.88 -18.62
CA GLY A 53 -18.65 -8.10 -19.33
C GLY A 53 -17.17 -8.17 -19.69
N MET A 54 -16.42 -7.07 -19.56
CA MET A 54 -14.97 -7.11 -19.79
C MET A 54 -14.27 -7.92 -18.70
N ILE A 55 -13.22 -8.63 -19.10
CA ILE A 55 -12.31 -9.30 -18.19
C ILE A 55 -11.05 -8.45 -18.10
N LEU A 56 -10.65 -8.10 -16.89
CA LEU A 56 -9.47 -7.30 -16.61
C LEU A 56 -8.45 -8.11 -15.82
N LEU A 57 -7.17 -7.98 -16.18
CA LEU A 57 -6.05 -8.33 -15.34
C LEU A 57 -5.70 -7.11 -14.49
N LEU A 58 -6.04 -7.16 -13.21
CA LEU A 58 -5.58 -6.19 -12.22
C LEU A 58 -4.14 -6.53 -11.87
N ARG A 59 -3.19 -5.64 -12.17
CA ARG A 59 -1.76 -5.93 -12.08
C ARG A 59 -1.19 -5.57 -10.72
N THR A 60 -1.31 -4.30 -10.35
CA THR A 60 -0.75 -3.76 -9.11
C THR A 60 -1.45 -2.48 -8.74
N LEU A 61 -1.48 -2.19 -7.44
CA LEU A 61 -1.70 -0.85 -6.93
C LEU A 61 -0.44 -0.02 -7.16
N ALA A 62 -0.57 1.23 -7.60
CA ALA A 62 0.57 2.08 -7.95
C ALA A 62 0.32 3.55 -7.62
N VAL A 63 1.42 4.30 -7.58
CA VAL A 63 1.50 5.75 -7.41
C VAL A 63 2.39 6.29 -8.52
N ASP A 64 1.97 7.37 -9.18
CA ASP A 64 2.80 8.02 -10.21
C ASP A 64 3.88 8.88 -9.58
N SER A 65 3.50 9.66 -8.58
CA SER A 65 4.40 10.55 -7.85
C SER A 65 3.89 10.82 -6.45
N VAL A 66 4.83 11.12 -5.57
CA VAL A 66 4.61 11.40 -4.16
C VAL A 66 4.87 12.88 -3.93
N THR A 67 3.94 13.55 -3.24
CA THR A 67 4.10 14.97 -2.92
C THR A 67 4.77 15.11 -1.56
N LEU A 68 5.91 15.83 -1.53
CA LEU A 68 6.59 16.23 -0.31
C LEU A 68 6.51 17.75 -0.15
N SER A 69 6.27 18.23 1.06
CA SER A 69 6.37 19.66 1.37
C SER A 69 7.30 19.94 2.54
N PHE A 70 8.06 21.03 2.44
CA PHE A 70 9.00 21.45 3.46
C PHE A 70 9.07 22.98 3.52
N ASN A 71 9.51 23.53 4.65
CA ASN A 71 9.75 24.96 4.77
C ASN A 71 11.22 25.24 4.50
N ASP A 72 11.47 26.07 3.50
CA ASP A 72 12.78 26.64 3.17
C ASP A 72 12.89 28.04 3.80
N ALA A 73 14.04 28.35 4.39
CA ALA A 73 14.28 29.61 5.07
C ALA A 73 14.23 30.81 4.10
N GLU A 74 14.62 30.61 2.84
CA GLU A 74 14.70 31.71 1.86
C GLU A 74 13.39 31.93 1.10
N THR A 75 12.65 30.86 0.82
CA THR A 75 11.48 30.89 -0.08
C THR A 75 10.17 30.46 0.55
N GLY A 76 10.18 30.10 1.84
CA GLY A 76 9.01 29.65 2.56
C GLY A 76 8.62 28.21 2.21
N LYS A 77 7.32 27.91 2.22
CA LYS A 77 6.83 26.55 1.98
C LYS A 77 7.05 26.13 0.53
N ARG A 78 7.86 25.11 0.31
CA ARG A 78 8.05 24.43 -0.98
C ARG A 78 7.26 23.13 -1.04
N ILE A 79 6.81 22.80 -2.25
CA ILE A 79 6.13 21.56 -2.56
C ILE A 79 6.85 20.95 -3.77
N VAL A 80 7.23 19.68 -3.65
CA VAL A 80 7.94 18.94 -4.68
C VAL A 80 7.23 17.62 -4.93
N SER A 81 7.23 17.18 -6.18
CA SER A 81 6.71 15.88 -6.57
C SER A 81 7.87 14.97 -6.93
N VAL A 82 7.94 13.80 -6.29
CA VAL A 82 9.06 12.86 -6.40
C VAL A 82 8.59 11.47 -6.80
N SER A 83 9.46 10.70 -7.43
CA SER A 83 9.15 9.31 -7.77
C SER A 83 9.04 8.45 -6.50
N PRO A 84 8.01 7.58 -6.37
CA PRO A 84 7.88 6.67 -5.24
C PRO A 84 9.04 5.64 -5.17
N ASN A 85 9.69 5.37 -6.31
CA ASN A 85 10.80 4.42 -6.41
C ASN A 85 12.17 5.05 -6.10
N SER A 86 12.17 6.28 -5.58
CA SER A 86 13.38 6.93 -5.09
C SER A 86 14.07 6.05 -4.04
N GLN A 87 15.38 5.87 -4.17
CA GLN A 87 16.21 5.14 -3.21
C GLN A 87 16.55 5.97 -1.98
N VAL A 88 16.06 7.22 -1.91
CA VAL A 88 16.19 8.06 -0.73
C VAL A 88 15.31 7.50 0.38
N LYS A 89 15.92 7.36 1.55
CA LYS A 89 15.37 6.87 2.81
C LYS A 89 15.21 8.03 3.78
N PHE A 90 14.21 7.84 4.62
CA PHE A 90 13.72 8.80 5.57
C PHE A 90 13.49 8.10 6.90
N THR A 91 13.75 8.78 8.00
CA THR A 91 13.25 8.35 9.30
C THR A 91 11.87 8.95 9.53
N VAL A 92 10.97 8.16 10.11
CA VAL A 92 9.62 8.60 10.44
C VAL A 92 9.65 9.29 11.80
N GLN A 93 9.16 10.52 11.87
CA GLN A 93 9.18 11.30 13.10
C GLN A 93 7.80 11.26 13.79
N LEU A 94 7.79 10.85 15.05
CA LEU A 94 6.63 10.95 15.95
C LEU A 94 6.71 12.21 16.82
N PRO A 95 5.57 12.67 17.39
CA PRO A 95 4.24 12.70 16.81
C PRO A 95 4.11 13.94 15.90
N TYR A 96 2.95 14.19 15.29
CA TYR A 96 2.65 15.53 14.80
C TYR A 96 2.97 16.51 15.93
N PRO A 97 3.90 17.44 15.74
CA PRO A 97 4.45 18.14 16.87
C PRO A 97 3.36 19.06 17.44
N ASP A 98 2.85 18.72 18.63
CA ASP A 98 2.31 19.73 19.52
C ASP A 98 3.51 20.44 20.16
N PHE A 99 4.13 21.35 19.37
CA PHE A 99 5.25 22.18 19.81
C PHE A 99 4.92 23.04 21.04
N LYS A 100 3.68 23.03 21.53
CA LYS A 100 3.26 23.77 22.71
C LYS A 100 3.35 22.97 24.01
N ASN A 101 3.27 21.63 23.98
CA ASN A 101 3.21 20.81 25.20
C ASN A 101 3.97 19.47 25.07
N PRO A 102 5.31 19.46 25.20
CA PRO A 102 6.13 18.24 25.13
C PRO A 102 5.88 17.23 26.28
N ALA A 103 5.09 17.59 27.28
CA ALA A 103 4.76 16.73 28.43
C ALA A 103 3.39 16.02 28.32
N ALA A 104 2.61 16.29 27.25
CA ALA A 104 1.33 15.62 27.06
C ALA A 104 1.55 14.15 26.62
N PRO A 105 0.76 13.19 27.13
CA PRO A 105 0.91 11.80 26.74
C PRO A 105 0.76 11.67 25.23
N ARG A 106 1.73 10.99 24.61
CA ARG A 106 1.64 10.52 23.22
C ARG A 106 0.21 9.99 23.00
N THR A 107 -0.43 10.41 21.90
CA THR A 107 -1.82 10.04 21.59
C THR A 107 -2.06 8.55 21.83
N VAL A 108 -3.00 8.24 22.73
CA VAL A 108 -3.41 6.88 23.02
C VAL A 108 -4.53 6.51 22.05
N TYR A 109 -4.33 5.39 21.36
CA TYR A 109 -5.25 4.81 20.39
C TYR A 109 -5.95 3.62 21.04
N ASN A 110 -7.23 3.73 21.36
CA ASN A 110 -7.92 2.72 22.20
C ASN A 110 -8.01 1.35 21.50
N THR A 111 -8.10 1.35 20.17
CA THR A 111 -8.36 0.17 19.36
C THR A 111 -7.41 0.06 18.16
N VAL A 112 -7.28 -1.16 17.62
CA VAL A 112 -6.59 -1.39 16.35
C VAL A 112 -7.24 -0.61 15.19
N ALA A 113 -8.56 -0.42 15.20
CA ALA A 113 -9.24 0.42 14.20
C ALA A 113 -8.67 1.85 14.12
N GLU A 114 -8.22 2.41 15.24
CA GLU A 114 -7.56 3.72 15.28
C GLU A 114 -6.12 3.66 14.74
N LEU A 115 -5.37 2.61 15.09
CA LEU A 115 -4.04 2.36 14.52
C LEU A 115 -4.07 2.18 13.00
N LEU A 116 -5.10 1.50 12.47
CA LEU A 116 -5.31 1.34 11.04
C LEU A 116 -5.56 2.67 10.30
N LYS A 117 -5.93 3.76 11.00
CA LYS A 117 -6.07 5.08 10.38
C LYS A 117 -4.73 5.81 10.31
N VAL A 118 -3.92 5.70 11.36
CA VAL A 118 -2.66 6.44 11.51
C VAL A 118 -1.41 5.66 11.08
N CYS A 119 -1.53 4.36 10.81
CA CYS A 119 -0.47 3.45 10.35
C CYS A 119 0.92 3.76 10.93
N PRO A 120 1.10 3.78 12.26
CA PRO A 120 2.41 4.04 12.85
C PRO A 120 3.37 2.91 12.43
N THR A 121 4.66 3.20 12.30
CA THR A 121 5.65 2.15 11.99
C THR A 121 5.82 1.20 13.17
N PHE A 122 5.88 1.74 14.40
CA PHE A 122 5.89 0.99 15.64
C PHE A 122 4.81 1.49 16.60
N PHE A 123 4.23 0.57 17.36
CA PHE A 123 3.25 0.89 18.40
C PHE A 123 3.40 -0.04 19.60
N LYS A 124 3.08 0.46 20.78
CA LYS A 124 3.14 -0.25 22.05
C LYS A 124 1.75 -0.50 22.58
N ALA A 125 1.47 -1.72 23.05
CA ALA A 125 0.27 -1.99 23.83
C ALA A 125 0.47 -1.51 25.27
N ASN A 126 -0.42 -0.66 25.78
CA ASN A 126 -0.35 -0.20 27.17
C ASN A 126 -1.15 -1.11 28.11
N VAL A 127 -2.11 -1.85 27.57
CA VAL A 127 -2.98 -2.76 28.33
C VAL A 127 -2.86 -4.17 27.75
N PHE A 128 -3.03 -5.14 28.63
CA PHE A 128 -3.09 -6.55 28.28
C PHE A 128 -4.40 -6.86 27.54
N TYR A 129 -4.29 -7.55 26.42
CA TYR A 129 -5.44 -8.03 25.65
C TYR A 129 -5.32 -9.54 25.45
N ASP A 130 -6.30 -10.24 26.00
CA ASP A 130 -6.47 -11.68 25.88
C ASP A 130 -7.83 -11.95 25.26
N ASP A 131 -7.79 -12.42 24.02
CA ASP A 131 -8.94 -12.90 23.28
C ASP A 131 -8.79 -14.40 23.11
N PRO A 132 -9.68 -15.22 23.70
CA PRO A 132 -9.57 -16.68 23.65
C PRO A 132 -9.68 -17.24 22.22
N TYR A 133 -10.09 -16.42 21.25
CA TYR A 133 -10.19 -16.79 19.84
C TYR A 133 -9.02 -16.31 18.98
N LEU A 134 -8.08 -15.53 19.53
CA LEU A 134 -6.85 -15.16 18.83
C LEU A 134 -5.70 -16.09 19.20
N PRO A 135 -4.86 -16.47 18.23
CA PRO A 135 -3.70 -17.33 18.49
C PRO A 135 -2.59 -16.61 19.29
N ALA A 136 -2.67 -15.29 19.45
CA ALA A 136 -1.66 -14.47 20.10
C ALA A 136 -2.27 -13.61 21.22
N ILE A 137 -1.65 -13.67 22.39
CA ILE A 137 -1.95 -12.81 23.54
C ILE A 137 -1.09 -11.55 23.42
N VAL A 138 -1.71 -10.37 23.48
CA VAL A 138 -0.98 -9.10 23.44
C VAL A 138 -0.73 -8.66 24.87
N LYS A 139 0.54 -8.60 25.31
CA LYS A 139 0.86 -8.20 26.67
C LYS A 139 1.09 -6.70 26.79
N ALA A 140 0.71 -6.16 27.94
CA ALA A 140 1.04 -4.78 28.29
C ALA A 140 2.56 -4.59 28.26
N GLY A 141 3.02 -3.56 27.54
CA GLY A 141 4.43 -3.25 27.41
C GLY A 141 5.05 -3.65 26.06
N GLU A 142 4.46 -4.61 25.35
CA GLU A 142 5.02 -5.12 24.10
C GLU A 142 4.96 -4.08 22.98
N VAL A 143 6.02 -4.04 22.18
CA VAL A 143 6.17 -3.14 21.03
C VAL A 143 6.09 -3.96 19.76
N PHE A 144 5.19 -3.56 18.88
CA PHE A 144 4.89 -4.23 17.63
C PHE A 144 5.32 -3.37 16.45
N LYS A 145 5.84 -4.02 15.41
CA LYS A 145 6.11 -3.38 14.12
C LYS A 145 4.90 -3.54 13.21
N PHE A 146 4.32 -2.43 12.76
CA PHE A 146 3.26 -2.46 11.77
C PHE A 146 3.80 -2.99 10.43
N ILE A 147 3.10 -3.94 9.82
CA ILE A 147 3.47 -4.46 8.49
C ILE A 147 2.49 -3.94 7.45
N ARG A 148 1.21 -4.27 7.60
CA ARG A 148 0.18 -3.88 6.63
C ARG A 148 -1.22 -3.99 7.22
N LYS A 149 -2.17 -3.39 6.50
CA LYS A 149 -3.60 -3.67 6.68
C LYS A 149 -3.95 -4.91 5.86
N LEU A 150 -4.80 -5.76 6.40
CA LEU A 150 -5.29 -6.95 5.73
C LEU A 150 -6.82 -6.98 5.81
N ARG A 151 -7.48 -7.23 4.68
CA ARG A 151 -8.89 -7.58 4.63
C ARG A 151 -9.01 -8.96 4.03
N ARG A 152 -9.75 -9.87 4.66
CA ARG A 152 -9.92 -11.21 4.13
C ARG A 152 -11.16 -11.25 3.21
N PRO A 153 -11.14 -11.98 2.09
CA PRO A 153 -12.26 -12.00 1.13
C PRO A 153 -13.62 -12.32 1.77
N ASN A 154 -13.65 -13.32 2.65
CA ASN A 154 -14.90 -13.82 3.26
C ASN A 154 -15.21 -13.16 4.60
N GLU A 155 -14.40 -12.18 5.03
CA GLU A 155 -14.57 -11.51 6.31
C GLU A 155 -14.70 -10.01 6.07
N ARG A 156 -15.78 -9.40 6.58
CA ARG A 156 -15.93 -7.95 6.51
C ARG A 156 -14.95 -7.19 7.39
N ARG A 157 -14.22 -7.89 8.25
CA ARG A 157 -13.33 -7.31 9.27
C ARG A 157 -11.96 -6.96 8.69
N MET A 158 -11.43 -5.82 9.11
CA MET A 158 -10.05 -5.44 8.88
C MET A 158 -9.16 -6.02 9.98
N TYR A 159 -7.98 -6.45 9.58
CA TYR A 159 -6.91 -6.89 10.46
C TYR A 159 -5.69 -6.00 10.28
N LEU A 160 -5.00 -5.76 11.39
CA LEU A 160 -3.66 -5.20 11.40
C LEU A 160 -2.68 -6.36 11.47
N GLN A 161 -1.86 -6.51 10.43
CA GLN A 161 -0.76 -7.46 10.46
C GLN A 161 0.47 -6.75 11.02
N CYS A 162 1.05 -7.31 12.08
CA CYS A 162 2.24 -6.78 12.74
C CYS A 162 3.24 -7.88 13.09
N ARG A 163 4.47 -7.46 13.41
CA ARG A 163 5.50 -8.31 13.98
C ARG A 163 5.59 -8.06 15.48
N ASP A 164 5.57 -9.12 16.27
CA ASP A 164 5.77 -9.09 17.72
C ASP A 164 7.27 -8.91 18.09
N PRO A 165 7.61 -8.70 19.38
CA PRO A 165 9.00 -8.61 19.83
C PRO A 165 9.84 -9.85 19.55
N GLU A 166 9.22 -11.03 19.50
CA GLU A 166 9.85 -12.32 19.20
C GLU A 166 10.11 -12.55 17.70
N GLY A 167 9.57 -11.68 16.84
CA GLY A 167 9.72 -11.74 15.40
C GLY A 167 8.62 -12.49 14.65
N ASN A 168 7.60 -12.99 15.34
CA ASN A 168 6.45 -13.66 14.74
C ASN A 168 5.50 -12.65 14.11
N ILE A 169 4.85 -13.07 13.03
CA ILE A 169 3.79 -12.28 12.39
C ILE A 169 2.47 -12.65 13.04
N ILE A 170 1.77 -11.66 13.58
CA ILE A 170 0.44 -11.80 14.18
C ILE A 170 -0.55 -10.89 13.48
N GLU A 171 -1.84 -11.23 13.59
CA GLU A 171 -2.94 -10.49 13.01
C GLU A 171 -3.90 -10.07 14.11
N LEU A 172 -4.06 -8.77 14.30
CA LEU A 172 -4.95 -8.19 15.31
C LEU A 172 -6.22 -7.67 14.64
N PRO A 173 -7.41 -8.12 15.06
CA PRO A 173 -8.67 -7.62 14.50
C PRO A 173 -8.89 -6.16 14.90
N GLU A 174 -9.68 -5.42 14.11
CA GLU A 174 -9.95 -4.00 14.35
C GLU A 174 -10.55 -3.69 15.74
N GLU A 175 -11.30 -4.64 16.31
CA GLU A 175 -11.92 -4.50 17.63
C GLU A 175 -10.95 -4.71 18.81
N CYS A 176 -9.73 -5.20 18.54
CA CYS A 176 -8.70 -5.44 19.56
C CYS A 176 -8.39 -4.15 20.34
N ARG A 177 -8.47 -4.24 21.67
CA ARG A 177 -8.29 -3.11 22.59
C ARG A 177 -6.99 -3.26 23.36
N GLY A 178 -6.05 -2.33 23.19
CA GLY A 178 -4.76 -2.37 23.88
C GLY A 178 -4.27 -1.02 24.36
N ASP A 179 -5.08 0.03 24.22
CA ASP A 179 -4.71 1.43 24.47
C ASP A 179 -3.33 1.72 23.89
N PHE A 180 -3.21 1.62 22.58
CA PHE A 180 -1.93 1.60 21.90
C PHE A 180 -1.30 2.99 21.84
N THR A 181 0.02 3.06 21.92
CA THR A 181 0.77 4.32 21.76
C THR A 181 1.79 4.17 20.64
N ALA A 182 1.88 5.12 19.71
CA ALA A 182 2.93 5.12 18.70
C ALA A 182 4.31 5.30 19.37
N VAL A 183 5.31 4.52 18.95
CA VAL A 183 6.67 4.53 19.50
C VAL A 183 7.67 5.03 18.46
N GLU A 184 8.67 5.76 18.94
CA GLU A 184 9.74 6.30 18.08
C GLU A 184 10.40 5.18 17.28
N ASP A 185 10.74 5.54 16.05
CA ASP A 185 11.27 4.63 15.06
C ASP A 185 12.64 5.13 14.61
N GLU A 186 13.66 4.32 14.87
CA GLU A 186 15.04 4.61 14.50
C GLU A 186 15.38 4.06 13.10
N GLU A 187 14.47 3.29 12.47
CA GLU A 187 14.70 2.74 11.14
C GLU A 187 14.52 3.77 10.02
N SER A 188 15.24 3.54 8.93
CA SER A 188 15.23 4.34 7.71
C SER A 188 14.46 3.63 6.60
N TYR A 189 13.48 4.31 6.00
CA TYR A 189 12.58 3.75 4.97
C TYR A 189 12.61 4.57 3.69
N THR A 190 12.63 3.89 2.55
CA THR A 190 12.33 4.50 1.26
C THR A 190 10.87 4.94 1.18
N LEU A 191 10.55 5.84 0.24
CA LEU A 191 9.15 6.23 0.01
C LEU A 191 8.28 5.02 -0.33
N LYS A 192 8.78 4.08 -1.13
CA LYS A 192 8.05 2.86 -1.47
C LYS A 192 7.69 2.05 -0.22
N GLU A 193 8.64 1.79 0.67
CA GLU A 193 8.38 1.05 1.92
C GLU A 193 7.35 1.78 2.80
N LEU A 194 7.42 3.12 2.87
CA LEU A 194 6.42 3.91 3.61
C LEU A 194 5.01 3.82 3.01
N LEU A 195 4.90 3.72 1.67
CA LEU A 195 3.63 3.52 0.98
C LEU A 195 3.09 2.11 1.18
N ASP A 196 3.96 1.10 1.23
CA ASP A 196 3.61 -0.29 1.48
C ASP A 196 3.03 -0.47 2.91
N LEU A 197 3.53 0.29 3.89
CA LEU A 197 2.92 0.38 5.24
C LEU A 197 1.53 1.04 5.20
N GLY A 198 1.34 2.01 4.31
CA GLY A 198 0.06 2.65 4.08
C GLY A 198 0.20 4.07 3.52
N PRO A 199 -0.62 4.44 2.51
CA PRO A 199 -0.58 5.77 1.91
C PRO A 199 -1.28 6.79 2.82
N ILE A 200 -0.55 7.31 3.80
CA ILE A 200 -1.02 8.34 4.73
C ILE A 200 -0.02 9.50 4.82
N ASP A 201 -0.46 10.62 5.38
CA ASP A 201 0.43 11.73 5.68
C ASP A 201 1.47 11.32 6.73
N ARG A 202 2.75 11.68 6.52
CA ARG A 202 3.83 11.40 7.48
C ARG A 202 4.77 12.59 7.62
N LYS A 203 5.32 12.76 8.82
CA LYS A 203 6.48 13.65 9.04
C LYS A 203 7.75 12.83 8.89
N LEU A 204 8.62 13.31 8.00
CA LEU A 204 9.82 12.61 7.59
C LEU A 204 11.03 13.50 7.84
N LYS A 205 12.17 12.87 8.15
CA LYS A 205 13.48 13.51 8.14
C LYS A 205 14.39 12.72 7.22
N LEU A 206 15.28 13.39 6.49
CA LEU A 206 16.27 12.70 5.67
C LEU A 206 17.15 11.82 6.57
N SER A 207 17.31 10.56 6.19
CA SER A 207 18.21 9.66 6.92
C SER A 207 19.68 10.02 6.65
N ARG A 208 20.52 9.88 7.67
CA ARG A 208 21.97 10.03 7.55
C ARG A 208 22.61 8.88 6.79
N ASP A 209 21.91 7.76 6.64
CA ASP A 209 22.39 6.58 5.92
C ASP A 209 22.66 6.89 4.43
N HIS A 210 22.02 7.93 3.86
CA HIS A 210 22.33 8.42 2.51
C HIS A 210 23.73 8.98 2.36
N VAL A 211 24.30 9.49 3.45
CA VAL A 211 25.66 10.07 3.45
C VAL A 211 26.72 8.96 3.54
N GLN A 212 26.36 7.77 4.03
CA GLN A 212 27.30 6.66 4.24
C GLN A 212 27.40 5.65 3.08
N LEU A 213 26.46 5.66 2.12
CA LEU A 213 26.55 4.83 0.90
C LEU A 213 27.74 5.22 -0.03
N SER A 214 28.60 6.15 0.37
CA SER A 214 29.75 6.64 -0.40
C SER A 214 31.14 6.25 0.15
N PHE A 215 31.25 5.27 1.06
CA PHE A 215 32.57 4.73 1.44
C PHE A 215 32.60 3.20 1.44
N VAL A 216 32.90 2.63 0.28
CA VAL A 216 33.51 1.28 0.18
C VAL A 216 34.96 1.52 -0.23
N PRO A 217 35.97 1.12 0.58
CA PRO A 217 37.35 1.14 0.12
C PRO A 217 37.50 0.08 -0.97
N GLU A 218 37.95 0.51 -2.15
CA GLU A 218 38.17 -0.35 -3.32
C GLU A 218 39.07 -1.55 -2.97
N ALA A 219 38.56 -2.75 -3.21
CA ALA A 219 39.38 -3.93 -3.43
C ALA A 219 38.88 -4.64 -4.70
N GLY A 220 39.63 -4.42 -5.80
CA GLY A 220 39.77 -5.40 -6.88
C GLY A 220 38.61 -5.59 -7.85
N ASP A 221 38.67 -4.83 -8.95
CA ASP A 221 38.65 -5.30 -10.34
C ASP A 221 37.45 -6.11 -10.92
N ASN A 222 36.92 -5.54 -12.02
CA ASN A 222 36.11 -6.10 -13.12
C ASN A 222 34.63 -6.49 -12.91
N GLY A 223 33.75 -5.64 -13.47
CA GLY A 223 32.52 -6.12 -14.14
C GLY A 223 31.27 -5.24 -13.98
N HIS A 224 31.10 -4.25 -14.86
CA HIS A 224 29.80 -3.74 -15.34
C HIS A 224 28.67 -3.44 -14.32
N ASP A 225 28.79 -2.37 -13.53
CA ASP A 225 27.67 -1.79 -12.77
C ASP A 225 27.42 -0.32 -13.17
N LEU A 226 26.22 -0.02 -13.66
CA LEU A 226 25.83 1.30 -14.17
C LEU A 226 25.63 2.38 -13.10
N TYR A 227 25.90 2.10 -11.82
CA TYR A 227 25.79 3.10 -10.74
C TYR A 227 26.80 2.92 -9.59
N SER A 228 28.01 2.43 -9.87
CA SER A 228 29.10 2.50 -8.89
C SER A 228 30.04 3.66 -9.25
N ASN A 229 30.21 4.62 -8.33
CA ASN A 229 31.19 5.71 -8.29
C ASN A 229 30.64 7.16 -8.39
N LEU A 230 29.67 7.53 -7.55
CA LEU A 230 29.36 8.95 -7.31
C LEU A 230 29.99 9.39 -5.97
N LYS A 231 31.01 10.26 -6.03
CA LYS A 231 31.63 10.91 -4.86
C LYS A 231 30.69 11.96 -4.27
N GLY A 232 30.82 12.28 -2.98
CA GLY A 232 29.85 13.05 -2.16
C GLY A 232 29.36 14.43 -2.67
N SER A 233 29.97 15.03 -3.71
CA SER A 233 29.41 16.20 -4.39
C SER A 233 28.37 15.86 -5.46
N GLU A 234 28.37 14.64 -6.00
CA GLU A 234 27.45 14.20 -7.06
C GLU A 234 26.21 13.49 -6.51
N SER A 235 26.35 12.75 -5.41
CA SER A 235 25.21 12.18 -4.66
C SER A 235 24.30 13.27 -4.10
N SER A 236 24.89 14.40 -3.71
CA SER A 236 24.19 15.58 -3.23
C SER A 236 23.51 16.32 -4.41
N ASN A 237 24.18 16.48 -5.56
CA ASN A 237 23.54 16.94 -6.80
C ASN A 237 22.39 16.02 -7.27
N LEU A 238 22.46 14.71 -7.01
CA LEU A 238 21.40 13.75 -7.31
C LEU A 238 20.17 13.98 -6.41
N LEU A 239 20.34 14.27 -5.12
CA LEU A 239 19.24 14.62 -4.20
C LEU A 239 18.57 15.94 -4.60
N GLN A 240 19.35 16.94 -5.01
CA GLN A 240 18.83 18.19 -5.58
C GLN A 240 18.06 17.95 -6.89
N ARG A 241 18.57 17.10 -7.79
CA ARG A 241 17.94 16.80 -9.08
C ARG A 241 16.69 15.92 -8.94
N ILE A 242 16.68 14.95 -8.04
CA ILE A 242 15.57 14.00 -7.87
C ILE A 242 14.45 14.59 -7.02
N MET A 243 14.77 15.44 -6.04
CA MET A 243 13.78 15.92 -5.06
C MET A 243 13.67 17.43 -4.92
N GLY A 244 14.52 18.22 -5.58
CA GLY A 244 14.51 19.68 -5.42
C GLY A 244 14.83 20.16 -3.99
N LEU A 245 15.37 19.28 -3.14
CA LEU A 245 15.73 19.60 -1.77
C LEU A 245 17.10 20.29 -1.69
N PRO A 246 17.30 21.27 -0.79
CA PRO A 246 18.62 21.78 -0.47
C PRO A 246 19.54 20.66 0.03
N LEU A 247 20.82 20.69 -0.37
CA LEU A 247 21.83 19.66 -0.06
C LEU A 247 22.03 19.44 1.45
N SER A 248 21.73 20.47 2.25
CA SER A 248 21.91 20.53 3.69
C SER A 248 20.60 20.56 4.47
N TYR A 249 19.46 20.22 3.84
CA TYR A 249 18.17 20.29 4.52
C TYR A 249 18.08 19.26 5.64
N ASP A 250 18.09 19.73 6.89
CA ASP A 250 17.97 18.92 8.11
C ASP A 250 16.58 19.07 8.78
N GLY A 251 15.69 19.82 8.15
CA GLY A 251 14.34 20.09 8.63
C GLY A 251 13.36 18.93 8.37
N LEU A 252 12.12 19.15 8.81
CA LEU A 252 11.03 18.17 8.66
C LEU A 252 10.35 18.31 7.30
N LEU A 253 10.26 17.18 6.60
CA LEU A 253 9.43 17.03 5.42
C LEU A 253 8.06 16.50 5.82
N THR A 254 7.05 16.88 5.03
CA THR A 254 5.71 16.30 5.12
C THR A 254 5.46 15.50 3.86
N LEU A 255 5.35 14.19 4.00
CA LEU A 255 4.76 13.31 3.01
C LEU A 255 3.25 13.53 3.01
N HIS A 256 2.69 13.87 1.86
CA HIS A 256 1.24 13.95 1.68
C HIS A 256 0.73 12.63 1.12
N GLN A 257 -0.45 12.21 1.57
CA GLN A 257 -1.17 11.04 1.11
C GLN A 257 -1.28 11.07 -0.42
N PRO A 258 -0.64 10.12 -1.12
CA PRO A 258 -0.68 10.12 -2.58
C PRO A 258 -2.03 9.61 -3.10
N LYS A 259 -2.35 10.02 -4.33
CA LYS A 259 -3.45 9.45 -5.08
C LYS A 259 -3.02 8.11 -5.68
N MET A 260 -3.58 7.03 -5.14
CA MET A 260 -3.34 5.67 -5.64
C MET A 260 -4.21 5.39 -6.87
N PHE A 261 -3.70 4.59 -7.80
CA PHE A 261 -4.47 4.01 -8.89
C PHE A 261 -4.15 2.53 -9.05
N LEU A 262 -5.06 1.81 -9.70
CA LEU A 262 -4.88 0.42 -10.07
C LEU A 262 -4.40 0.32 -11.51
N ALA A 263 -3.26 -0.32 -11.72
CA ALA A 263 -2.82 -0.68 -13.06
C ALA A 263 -3.62 -1.90 -13.52
N ALA A 264 -4.38 -1.79 -14.61
CA ALA A 264 -5.20 -2.86 -15.15
C ALA A 264 -4.95 -3.04 -16.64
N SER A 265 -5.12 -4.26 -17.16
CA SER A 265 -5.07 -4.55 -18.58
C SER A 265 -6.31 -5.32 -19.02
N PRO A 266 -6.89 -5.02 -20.19
CA PRO A 266 -7.95 -5.86 -20.75
C PRO A 266 -7.41 -7.25 -21.09
N SER A 267 -8.24 -8.28 -20.97
CA SER A 267 -7.87 -9.66 -21.31
C SER A 267 -7.42 -9.83 -22.76
N GLU A 268 -8.01 -9.04 -23.65
CA GLU A 268 -7.76 -9.05 -25.10
C GLU A 268 -6.39 -8.45 -25.46
N ASN A 269 -5.89 -7.50 -24.67
CA ASN A 269 -4.61 -6.85 -24.89
C ASN A 269 -3.87 -6.59 -23.57
N GLN A 270 -3.10 -7.57 -23.14
CA GLN A 270 -2.34 -7.45 -21.90
C GLN A 270 -1.17 -6.46 -21.98
N GLN A 271 -0.74 -6.02 -23.17
CA GLN A 271 0.33 -5.03 -23.31
C GLN A 271 -0.16 -3.62 -22.99
N GLU A 272 -1.46 -3.37 -23.11
CA GLU A 272 -2.08 -2.11 -22.77
C GLU A 272 -2.29 -2.02 -21.26
N VAL A 273 -1.76 -0.96 -20.63
CA VAL A 273 -1.88 -0.73 -19.19
C VAL A 273 -2.70 0.53 -18.94
N TRP A 274 -3.89 0.33 -18.41
CA TRP A 274 -4.81 1.36 -17.97
C TRP A 274 -4.51 1.76 -16.54
N LYS A 275 -4.59 3.06 -16.27
CA LYS A 275 -4.54 3.63 -14.92
C LYS A 275 -5.97 3.87 -14.48
N VAL A 276 -6.46 3.03 -13.57
CA VAL A 276 -7.83 3.08 -13.08
C VAL A 276 -7.83 3.69 -11.67
N PRO A 277 -8.31 4.92 -11.49
CA PRO A 277 -8.51 5.51 -10.17
C PRO A 277 -9.38 4.60 -9.27
N LEU A 278 -9.03 4.50 -7.98
CA LEU A 278 -9.72 3.63 -7.03
C LEU A 278 -11.07 4.17 -6.57
N ASP A 279 -11.35 5.45 -6.80
CA ASP A 279 -12.60 6.13 -6.46
C ASP A 279 -13.72 5.93 -7.50
N ILE A 280 -13.42 5.28 -8.62
CA ILE A 280 -14.40 4.94 -9.65
C ILE A 280 -15.35 3.83 -9.16
N ASP A 281 -16.65 4.01 -9.37
CA ASP A 281 -17.66 3.00 -9.05
C ASP A 281 -17.68 1.91 -10.13
N ILE A 282 -16.77 0.95 -10.01
CA ILE A 282 -16.73 -0.31 -10.78
C ILE A 282 -16.96 -1.49 -9.84
N LYS A 283 -17.83 -2.41 -10.24
CA LYS A 283 -18.11 -3.67 -9.55
C LYS A 283 -17.51 -4.85 -10.31
N VAL A 284 -16.86 -5.74 -9.58
CA VAL A 284 -16.10 -6.86 -10.13
C VAL A 284 -16.42 -8.18 -9.43
N LEU A 285 -16.27 -9.26 -10.18
CA LEU A 285 -16.28 -10.63 -9.66
C LEU A 285 -14.87 -11.21 -9.66
N ASN A 286 -14.52 -11.91 -8.59
CA ASN A 286 -13.28 -12.67 -8.51
C ASN A 286 -13.33 -13.87 -9.45
N MET A 287 -12.36 -14.01 -10.35
CA MET A 287 -12.26 -15.19 -11.21
C MET A 287 -11.31 -16.21 -10.60
N THR A 288 -11.66 -16.78 -9.44
CA THR A 288 -10.90 -17.89 -8.85
C THR A 288 -11.18 -19.18 -9.60
N GLY A 289 -10.18 -19.74 -10.29
CA GLY A 289 -10.28 -21.08 -10.88
C GLY A 289 -10.26 -21.16 -12.41
N VAL A 290 -10.08 -20.06 -13.14
CA VAL A 290 -9.91 -20.11 -14.60
C VAL A 290 -8.48 -20.55 -14.96
N ARG A 291 -8.13 -21.81 -14.65
CA ARG A 291 -6.93 -22.47 -15.20
C ARG A 291 -7.13 -22.98 -16.63
N ARG A 292 -8.31 -22.79 -17.22
CA ARG A 292 -8.57 -23.04 -18.64
C ARG A 292 -9.62 -22.04 -19.10
N PHE A 293 -9.31 -21.24 -20.10
CA PHE A 293 -10.33 -20.61 -20.92
C PHE A 293 -11.20 -21.73 -21.52
N PRO A 294 -12.51 -21.84 -21.21
CA PRO A 294 -13.42 -22.35 -22.20
C PRO A 294 -13.55 -21.27 -23.27
N LYS A 295 -13.52 -21.67 -24.53
CA LYS A 295 -13.92 -20.83 -25.66
C LYS A 295 -15.14 -20.00 -25.25
N LEU A 296 -14.99 -18.67 -25.27
CA LEU A 296 -16.06 -17.72 -25.01
C LEU A 296 -17.32 -18.18 -25.75
N TYR A 297 -18.38 -18.39 -24.98
CA TYR A 297 -19.72 -18.54 -25.50
C TYR A 297 -20.03 -17.28 -26.31
N VAL A 298 -20.12 -17.46 -27.63
CA VAL A 298 -20.70 -16.47 -28.53
C VAL A 298 -22.16 -16.33 -28.12
N TRP A 299 -22.50 -15.23 -27.47
CA TRP A 299 -23.89 -14.80 -27.37
C TRP A 299 -24.35 -14.45 -28.79
N ARG A 300 -25.03 -15.39 -29.45
CA ARG A 300 -25.84 -15.07 -30.63
C ARG A 300 -26.95 -14.14 -30.18
N ILE A 301 -26.92 -12.92 -30.71
CA ILE A 301 -28.07 -12.02 -30.70
C ILE A 301 -29.20 -12.73 -31.49
N PRO A 302 -30.42 -12.89 -30.94
CA PRO A 302 -31.51 -13.51 -31.67
C PRO A 302 -32.00 -12.54 -32.74
N GLY A 303 -31.87 -12.91 -34.03
CA GLY A 303 -32.58 -12.19 -35.09
C GLY A 303 -31.95 -12.04 -36.48
N GLN A 304 -31.19 -13.00 -37.02
CA GLN A 304 -30.97 -13.05 -38.47
C GLN A 304 -31.11 -14.49 -39.02
N PRO A 305 -31.99 -14.72 -40.02
CA PRO A 305 -32.00 -15.97 -40.79
C PRO A 305 -30.80 -15.99 -41.75
N GLY A 306 -30.32 -17.21 -42.04
CA GLY A 306 -29.19 -17.45 -42.93
C GLY A 306 -29.49 -17.27 -44.41
#